data_AF-A0A7X6V9W4-F1
#
_entry.id   AF-A0A7X6V9W4-F1
#
_cell.length_a   1.000
_cell.length_b   1.000
_cell.length_c   1.000
_cell.angle_alpha   90.00
_cell.angle_beta   90.00
_cell.angle_gamma   90.00
#
_symmetry.space_group_name_H-M   'P 1'
#
loop_
_entity.id
_entity.type
_entity.pdbx_description
1 polymer ?
#
loop_
_entity_poly.entity_id
_entity_poly.type
_entity_poly.pdbx_seq_one_letter_code
_entity_poly.pdbx_strand_id
1 'polypeptide(L)'
;MSDVPETLYLNISGPTYQESNFLKILKPNESFCTIQCAVAFVNGDFQDSIRELTKYRRIIRRKNKDNENPSVIFNDYMNCLMGDPTTEKLIPLIDAAAEANCKYFCIDCGWYADGYWWDGVGEWLPSKARFPGGIKEPLDYIKSKGMIAGLWLELEVMGINCPLVEKVSPDWFFQRNGRPVKDEGRYQLDYRNPEVIKHANAVIERLVEDYGVGYIKMDYNINSG
;
A
#
# COMPACT_ATOMS: atom_id res chain seq x y z
N MET A 1 34.08 0.63 -10.74
CA MET A 1 35.02 0.23 -11.81
C MET A 1 35.64 -1.09 -11.40
N SER A 2 35.92 -1.96 -12.36
CA SER A 2 36.61 -3.22 -12.08
C SER A 2 37.93 -2.98 -11.35
N ASP A 3 38.13 -3.69 -10.26
CA ASP A 3 39.41 -3.83 -9.56
C ASP A 3 40.37 -4.75 -10.35
N VAL A 4 39.88 -5.45 -11.38
CA VAL A 4 40.68 -6.28 -12.29
C VAL A 4 40.61 -5.72 -13.72
N PRO A 5 41.72 -5.24 -14.30
CA PRO A 5 41.75 -4.77 -15.68
C PRO A 5 41.24 -5.84 -16.66
N GLU A 6 40.61 -5.39 -17.75
CA GLU A 6 40.25 -6.24 -18.90
C GLU A 6 39.29 -7.42 -18.61
N THR A 7 38.61 -7.41 -17.46
CA THR A 7 37.68 -8.48 -17.08
C THR A 7 36.25 -7.93 -16.97
N LEU A 8 35.28 -8.64 -17.58
CA LEU A 8 33.86 -8.44 -17.30
C LEU A 8 33.46 -9.38 -16.15
N TYR A 9 32.98 -8.81 -15.05
CA TYR A 9 32.47 -9.58 -13.93
C TYR A 9 31.15 -9.01 -13.44
N LEU A 10 30.38 -9.88 -12.79
CA LEU A 10 29.16 -9.52 -12.10
C LEU A 10 29.47 -9.39 -10.61
N ASN A 11 29.22 -8.21 -10.04
CA ASN A 11 29.25 -7.99 -8.60
C ASN A 11 27.81 -7.82 -8.09
N ILE A 12 27.43 -8.61 -7.09
CA ILE A 12 26.16 -8.48 -6.39
C ILE A 12 26.49 -8.16 -4.94
N SER A 13 26.24 -6.92 -4.52
CA SER A 13 26.37 -6.48 -3.14
C SER A 13 25.02 -6.06 -2.57
N GLY A 14 24.87 -6.21 -1.25
CA GLY A 14 23.73 -5.70 -0.49
C GLY A 14 24.01 -4.29 0.06
N PRO A 15 23.04 -3.71 0.79
CA PRO A 15 23.25 -2.43 1.47
C PRO A 15 24.41 -2.56 2.45
N THR A 16 25.36 -1.63 2.35
CA THR A 16 26.53 -1.56 3.24
C THR A 16 26.27 -0.53 4.35
N TYR A 17 27.10 -0.57 5.40
CA TYR A 17 27.06 0.48 6.41
C TYR A 17 27.44 1.84 5.82
N GLN A 18 28.44 1.89 4.95
CA GLN A 18 28.96 3.11 4.34
C GLN A 18 27.94 3.81 3.43
N GLU A 19 27.16 3.04 2.67
CA GLU A 19 26.26 3.58 1.63
C GLU A 19 24.80 3.64 2.09
N SER A 20 24.43 2.87 3.11
CA SER A 20 23.02 2.69 3.50
C SER A 20 22.81 2.60 5.02
N ASN A 21 23.85 2.78 5.83
CA ASN A 21 23.80 2.63 7.29
C ASN A 21 23.24 1.28 7.77
N PHE A 22 23.25 0.25 6.92
CA PHE A 22 22.73 -1.06 7.26
C PHE A 22 23.78 -1.88 8.03
N LEU A 23 23.37 -2.47 9.15
CA LEU A 23 24.20 -3.36 9.96
C LEU A 23 23.32 -4.45 10.59
N LYS A 24 23.76 -5.71 10.51
CA LYS A 24 23.16 -6.85 11.23
C LYS A 24 24.23 -7.54 12.07
N ILE A 25 24.05 -7.53 13.39
CA ILE A 25 24.87 -8.31 14.32
C ILE A 25 24.27 -9.72 14.42
N LEU A 26 25.11 -10.74 14.29
CA LEU A 26 24.74 -12.16 14.45
C LEU A 26 25.37 -12.72 15.71
N LYS A 27 24.53 -13.30 16.58
CA LYS A 27 25.00 -14.08 17.74
C LYS A 27 25.49 -15.47 17.30
N PRO A 28 26.21 -16.21 18.17
CA PRO A 28 26.57 -17.60 17.86
C PRO A 28 25.33 -18.41 17.44
N ASN A 29 25.44 -19.13 16.32
CA ASN A 29 24.38 -19.93 15.69
C ASN A 29 23.22 -19.13 15.03
N GLU A 30 23.27 -17.80 14.98
CA GLU A 30 22.35 -17.03 14.14
C GLU A 30 22.83 -17.01 12.68
N SER A 31 21.87 -16.93 11.75
CA SER A 31 22.15 -16.76 10.31
C SER A 31 21.38 -15.57 9.76
N PHE A 32 21.87 -15.03 8.64
CA PHE A 32 21.20 -13.98 7.87
C PHE A 32 21.07 -14.44 6.43
N CYS A 33 19.87 -14.31 5.87
CA CYS A 33 19.60 -14.58 4.47
C CYS A 33 19.31 -13.25 3.76
N THR A 34 19.99 -12.99 2.65
CA THR A 34 19.76 -11.81 1.82
C THR A 34 18.48 -11.96 1.00
N ILE A 35 18.05 -10.87 0.36
CA ILE A 35 17.03 -10.97 -0.70
C ILE A 35 17.54 -11.77 -1.90
N GLN A 36 16.61 -12.30 -2.70
CA GLN A 36 16.95 -12.97 -3.96
C GLN A 36 17.24 -11.92 -5.06
N CYS A 37 18.35 -12.12 -5.78
CA CYS A 37 18.71 -11.33 -6.96
C CYS A 37 18.52 -12.18 -8.23
N ALA A 38 18.12 -11.53 -9.32
CA ALA A 38 17.93 -12.18 -10.62
C ALA A 38 18.78 -11.49 -11.68
N VAL A 39 19.47 -12.31 -12.49
CA VAL A 39 20.40 -11.86 -13.52
C VAL A 39 20.08 -12.61 -14.80
N ALA A 40 19.97 -11.88 -15.91
CA ALA A 40 19.71 -12.44 -17.22
C ALA A 40 20.89 -12.14 -18.15
N PHE A 41 21.39 -13.17 -18.83
CA PHE A 41 22.36 -13.03 -19.91
C PHE A 41 21.64 -13.28 -21.23
N VAL A 42 21.74 -12.34 -22.15
CA VAL A 42 21.13 -12.44 -23.47
C VAL A 42 22.19 -12.15 -24.52
N ASN A 43 22.17 -12.92 -25.61
CA ASN A 43 22.87 -12.54 -26.83
C ASN A 43 21.89 -11.72 -27.67
N GLY A 44 21.90 -10.41 -27.50
CA GLY A 44 20.89 -9.50 -28.04
C GLY A 44 21.07 -8.09 -27.50
N ASP A 45 20.00 -7.30 -27.58
CA ASP A 45 20.01 -5.91 -27.17
C ASP A 45 19.33 -5.67 -25.80
N PHE A 46 19.13 -4.39 -25.45
CA PHE A 46 18.44 -4.00 -24.23
C PHE A 46 17.00 -4.53 -24.16
N GLN A 47 16.28 -4.60 -25.28
CA GLN A 47 14.91 -5.12 -25.29
C GLN A 47 14.88 -6.63 -25.01
N ASP A 48 15.88 -7.37 -25.49
CA ASP A 48 16.04 -8.79 -25.16
C ASP A 48 16.28 -9.01 -23.66
N SER A 49 17.11 -8.18 -23.03
CA SER A 49 17.39 -8.30 -21.59
C SER A 49 16.16 -7.97 -20.74
N ILE A 50 15.39 -6.93 -21.11
CA ILE A 50 14.12 -6.59 -20.44
C ILE A 50 13.08 -7.70 -20.63
N ARG A 51 13.00 -8.30 -21.82
CA ARG A 51 12.09 -9.42 -22.11
C ARG A 51 12.44 -10.64 -21.25
N GLU A 52 13.71 -10.96 -21.09
CA GLU A 52 14.15 -12.09 -20.26
C GLU A 52 13.88 -11.85 -18.78
N LEU A 53 14.19 -10.65 -18.26
CA LEU A 53 13.86 -10.25 -16.89
C LEU A 53 12.34 -10.25 -16.64
N THR A 54 11.54 -9.86 -17.64
CA THR A 54 10.08 -9.89 -17.57
C THR A 54 9.55 -11.33 -17.49
N LYS A 55 10.13 -12.28 -18.24
CA LYS A 55 9.78 -13.70 -18.12
C LYS A 55 10.05 -14.19 -16.70
N TYR A 56 11.24 -13.92 -16.16
CA TYR A 56 11.59 -14.28 -14.78
C TYR A 56 10.58 -13.69 -13.77
N ARG A 57 10.27 -12.38 -13.87
CA ARG A 57 9.29 -11.72 -13.00
C ARG A 57 7.91 -12.39 -13.07
N ARG A 58 7.44 -12.79 -14.26
CA ARG A 58 6.17 -13.51 -14.42
C ARG A 58 6.18 -14.90 -13.79
N ILE A 59 7.33 -15.58 -13.76
CA ILE A 59 7.49 -16.91 -13.13
C ILE A 59 7.42 -16.80 -11.61
N ILE A 60 8.12 -15.84 -11.00
CA ILE A 60 8.19 -15.72 -9.53
C ILE A 60 6.97 -15.03 -8.91
N ARG A 61 6.21 -14.28 -9.72
CA ARG A 61 4.98 -13.64 -9.26
C ARG A 61 3.95 -14.70 -8.89
N ARG A 62 3.35 -14.59 -7.70
CA ARG A 62 2.22 -15.43 -7.27
C ARG A 62 1.11 -15.42 -8.34
N LYS A 63 0.74 -16.62 -8.82
CA LYS A 63 -0.40 -16.77 -9.74
C LYS A 63 -1.68 -16.26 -9.08
N ASN A 64 -2.44 -15.45 -9.81
CA ASN A 64 -3.74 -14.96 -9.37
C ASN A 64 -4.61 -14.65 -10.59
N LYS A 65 -5.93 -14.77 -10.42
CA LYS A 65 -6.91 -14.63 -11.50
C LYS A 65 -6.94 -13.23 -12.12
N ASP A 66 -6.70 -12.20 -11.32
CA ASP A 66 -6.75 -10.80 -11.77
C ASP A 66 -5.63 -10.50 -12.78
N ASN A 67 -4.48 -11.16 -12.64
CA ASN A 67 -3.38 -11.09 -13.59
C ASN A 67 -3.61 -11.91 -14.88
N GLU A 68 -4.44 -12.93 -14.82
CA GLU A 68 -4.82 -13.74 -15.97
C GLU A 68 -5.97 -13.10 -16.76
N ASN A 69 -6.83 -12.34 -16.06
CA ASN A 69 -8.01 -11.68 -16.60
C ASN A 69 -8.00 -10.19 -16.20
N PRO A 70 -7.14 -9.36 -16.82
CA PRO A 70 -7.02 -7.95 -16.47
C PRO A 70 -8.36 -7.26 -16.67
N SER A 71 -8.80 -6.57 -15.63
CA SER A 71 -10.12 -5.95 -15.57
C SER A 71 -10.02 -4.44 -15.38
N VAL A 72 -11.05 -3.71 -15.80
CA VAL A 72 -11.09 -2.25 -15.66
C VAL A 72 -11.47 -1.88 -14.23
N ILE A 73 -10.70 -0.95 -13.65
CA ILE A 73 -10.91 -0.40 -12.31
C ILE A 73 -11.28 1.07 -12.47
N PHE A 74 -12.42 1.46 -11.92
CA PHE A 74 -12.76 2.87 -11.72
C PHE A 74 -12.22 3.33 -10.36
N ASN A 75 -11.58 4.49 -10.32
CA ASN A 75 -11.07 5.10 -9.10
C ASN A 75 -11.57 6.55 -9.03
N ASP A 76 -12.16 6.94 -7.90
CA ASP A 76 -12.82 8.24 -7.74
C ASP A 76 -11.87 9.39 -7.34
N TYR A 77 -10.54 9.14 -7.28
CA TYR A 77 -9.56 10.17 -6.96
C TYR A 77 -9.26 11.10 -8.14
N MET A 78 -8.57 12.21 -7.86
CA MET A 78 -8.22 13.25 -8.82
C MET A 78 -9.44 13.86 -9.50
N ASN A 79 -9.64 13.58 -10.79
CA ASN A 79 -10.60 14.27 -11.66
C ASN A 79 -12.08 14.01 -11.31
N CYS A 80 -12.37 13.29 -10.22
CA CYS A 80 -13.71 13.07 -9.70
C CYS A 80 -13.89 13.76 -8.34
N LEU A 81 -13.45 13.14 -7.24
CA LEU A 81 -13.82 13.57 -5.89
C LEU A 81 -12.67 14.19 -5.07
N MET A 82 -11.41 14.15 -5.52
CA MET A 82 -10.26 14.73 -4.82
C MET A 82 -10.17 14.40 -3.30
N GLY A 83 -10.59 13.20 -2.90
CA GLY A 83 -10.59 12.77 -1.50
C GLY A 83 -11.77 13.28 -0.67
N ASP A 84 -12.89 13.63 -1.32
CA ASP A 84 -14.15 14.02 -0.70
C ASP A 84 -15.36 13.10 -1.04
N PRO A 85 -15.25 11.76 -0.88
CA PRO A 85 -16.38 10.86 -1.09
C PRO A 85 -17.49 11.01 -0.05
N THR A 86 -18.72 11.16 -0.53
CA THR A 86 -19.97 10.96 0.25
C THR A 86 -20.85 9.96 -0.48
N THR A 87 -21.81 9.30 0.21
CA THR A 87 -22.75 8.39 -0.46
C THR A 87 -23.41 9.04 -1.69
N GLU A 88 -23.89 10.29 -1.52
CA GLU A 88 -24.55 11.05 -2.58
C GLU A 88 -23.63 11.27 -3.80
N LYS A 89 -22.37 11.64 -3.58
CA LYS A 89 -21.40 11.89 -4.66
C LYS A 89 -20.95 10.61 -5.36
N LEU A 90 -20.93 9.50 -4.64
CA LEU A 90 -20.49 8.21 -5.17
C LEU A 90 -21.53 7.58 -6.10
N ILE A 91 -22.82 7.64 -5.78
CA ILE A 91 -23.89 7.00 -6.56
C ILE A 91 -23.80 7.27 -8.07
N PRO A 92 -23.74 8.53 -8.56
CA PRO A 92 -23.65 8.80 -10.00
C PRO A 92 -22.36 8.28 -10.63
N LEU A 93 -21.24 8.26 -9.90
CA LEU A 93 -19.98 7.69 -10.40
C LEU A 93 -20.05 6.17 -10.49
N ILE A 94 -20.71 5.53 -9.52
CA ILE A 94 -20.94 4.08 -9.51
C ILE A 94 -21.80 3.68 -10.72
N ASP A 95 -22.85 4.46 -11.02
CA ASP A 95 -23.69 4.24 -12.19
C ASP A 95 -22.89 4.39 -13.49
N ALA A 96 -22.11 5.47 -13.64
CA ALA A 96 -21.26 5.68 -14.81
C ALA A 96 -20.19 4.59 -14.98
N ALA A 97 -19.58 4.12 -13.89
CA ALA A 97 -18.61 3.02 -13.92
C ALA A 97 -19.26 1.70 -14.34
N ALA A 98 -20.49 1.43 -13.91
CA ALA A 98 -21.26 0.27 -14.34
C ALA A 98 -21.60 0.34 -15.84
N GLU A 99 -22.02 1.51 -16.34
CA GLU A 99 -22.26 1.75 -17.76
C GLU A 99 -20.99 1.57 -18.60
N ALA A 100 -19.83 1.97 -18.07
CA ALA A 100 -18.52 1.75 -18.67
C ALA A 100 -18.00 0.30 -18.56
N ASN A 101 -18.80 -0.61 -17.98
CA ASN A 101 -18.46 -2.01 -17.77
C ASN A 101 -17.16 -2.20 -16.94
N CYS A 102 -16.93 -1.32 -15.97
CA CYS A 102 -15.87 -1.51 -14.99
C CYS A 102 -16.14 -2.74 -14.13
N LYS A 103 -15.08 -3.47 -13.74
CA LYS A 103 -15.21 -4.64 -12.85
C LYS A 103 -15.07 -4.26 -11.40
N TYR A 104 -14.28 -3.23 -11.11
CA TYR A 104 -14.01 -2.73 -9.77
C TYR A 104 -14.37 -1.26 -9.68
N PHE A 105 -14.91 -0.86 -8.53
CA PHE A 105 -15.04 0.54 -8.15
C PHE A 105 -14.27 0.75 -6.85
N CYS A 106 -13.25 1.61 -6.88
CA CYS A 106 -12.42 1.94 -5.73
C CYS A 106 -12.80 3.33 -5.22
N ILE A 107 -13.34 3.38 -3.99
CA ILE A 107 -13.44 4.62 -3.23
C ILE A 107 -12.04 4.91 -2.69
N ASP A 108 -11.43 5.96 -3.18
CA ASP A 108 -10.07 6.35 -2.83
C ASP A 108 -10.03 7.10 -1.49
N CYS A 109 -8.95 7.83 -1.21
CA CYS A 109 -8.70 8.46 0.07
C CYS A 109 -9.85 9.34 0.62
N GLY A 110 -9.81 9.59 1.92
CA GLY A 110 -10.75 10.47 2.62
C GLY A 110 -12.02 9.82 3.15
N TRP A 111 -12.37 8.60 2.76
CA TRP A 111 -13.55 7.89 3.30
C TRP A 111 -13.59 7.78 4.85
N TYR A 112 -12.45 7.96 5.52
CA TYR A 112 -12.28 7.88 6.97
C TYR A 112 -12.23 9.23 7.70
N ALA A 113 -12.33 10.36 7.00
CA ALA A 113 -12.18 11.69 7.60
C ALA A 113 -13.37 12.60 7.28
N ASP A 114 -13.79 13.45 8.22
CA ASP A 114 -14.93 14.37 8.00
C ASP A 114 -14.56 15.57 7.09
N GLY A 115 -13.27 15.89 6.98
CA GLY A 115 -12.76 17.06 6.24
C GLY A 115 -11.46 16.76 5.52
N TYR A 116 -10.43 17.60 5.73
CA TYR A 116 -9.09 17.32 5.20
C TYR A 116 -8.61 15.95 5.69
N TRP A 117 -8.28 15.07 4.76
CA TRP A 117 -8.10 13.64 5.04
C TRP A 117 -6.66 13.23 5.26
N TRP A 118 -5.70 14.05 4.83
CA TRP A 118 -4.30 13.65 4.73
C TRP A 118 -3.71 13.30 6.09
N ASP A 119 -3.93 14.14 7.10
CA ASP A 119 -3.33 14.02 8.43
C ASP A 119 -4.24 13.33 9.48
N GLY A 120 -5.37 12.76 9.02
CA GLY A 120 -6.32 12.00 9.86
C GLY A 120 -6.25 10.47 9.68
N VAL A 121 -5.35 9.95 8.84
CA VAL A 121 -5.20 8.51 8.56
C VAL A 121 -4.82 7.69 9.80
N GLY A 122 -5.24 6.42 9.86
CA GLY A 122 -4.67 5.44 10.81
C GLY A 122 -5.68 4.61 11.61
N GLU A 123 -6.84 5.16 11.99
CA GLU A 123 -7.92 4.36 12.61
C GLU A 123 -8.67 3.51 11.57
N TRP A 124 -8.76 4.02 10.34
CA TRP A 124 -9.46 3.37 9.22
C TRP A 124 -10.91 3.00 9.58
N LEU A 125 -11.60 3.95 10.22
CA LEU A 125 -13.03 3.91 10.49
C LEU A 125 -13.72 4.91 9.56
N PRO A 126 -14.89 4.58 9.01
CA PRO A 126 -15.56 5.47 8.07
C PRO A 126 -16.06 6.75 8.76
N SER A 127 -15.96 7.86 8.03
CA SER A 127 -16.56 9.13 8.46
C SER A 127 -18.08 8.98 8.55
N LYS A 128 -18.63 9.24 9.74
CA LYS A 128 -20.09 9.26 9.95
C LYS A 128 -20.74 10.46 9.27
N ALA A 129 -19.99 11.55 9.07
CA ALA A 129 -20.48 12.73 8.37
C ALA A 129 -20.64 12.47 6.87
N ARG A 130 -19.69 11.76 6.24
CA ARG A 130 -19.71 11.41 4.81
C ARG A 130 -20.64 10.24 4.49
N PHE A 131 -20.79 9.32 5.45
CA PHE A 131 -21.61 8.11 5.31
C PHE A 131 -22.58 7.99 6.49
N PRO A 132 -23.65 8.83 6.55
CA PRO A 132 -24.63 8.77 7.63
C PRO A 132 -25.39 7.43 7.69
N GLY A 133 -25.58 6.76 6.53
CA GLY A 133 -26.08 5.38 6.44
C GLY A 133 -25.02 4.29 6.67
N GLY A 134 -23.78 4.69 6.97
CA GLY A 134 -22.61 3.82 7.08
C GLY A 134 -21.97 3.51 5.72
N ILE A 135 -20.66 3.22 5.73
CA ILE A 135 -19.88 2.95 4.50
C ILE A 135 -20.40 1.75 3.69
N LYS A 136 -21.13 0.83 4.34
CA LYS A 136 -21.72 -0.32 3.65
C LYS A 136 -22.74 0.09 2.60
N GLU A 137 -23.44 1.21 2.77
CA GLU A 137 -24.43 1.68 1.81
C GLU A 137 -23.84 1.87 0.39
N PRO A 138 -22.81 2.70 0.17
CA PRO A 138 -22.18 2.79 -1.16
C PRO A 138 -21.47 1.50 -1.58
N LEU A 139 -20.85 0.75 -0.65
CA LEU A 139 -20.17 -0.51 -0.99
C LEU A 139 -21.13 -1.59 -1.49
N ASP A 140 -22.30 -1.71 -0.88
CA ASP A 140 -23.33 -2.65 -1.29
C ASP A 140 -24.05 -2.18 -2.56
N TYR A 141 -24.15 -0.86 -2.79
CA TYR A 141 -24.62 -0.33 -4.07
C TYR A 141 -23.66 -0.69 -5.23
N ILE A 142 -22.34 -0.57 -5.04
CA ILE A 142 -21.34 -1.05 -6.02
C ILE A 142 -21.56 -2.52 -6.35
N LYS A 143 -21.74 -3.37 -5.33
CA LYS A 143 -22.00 -4.81 -5.51
C LYS A 143 -23.31 -5.06 -6.25
N SER A 144 -24.36 -4.28 -5.98
CA SER A 144 -25.66 -4.39 -6.65
C SER A 144 -25.58 -4.12 -8.16
N LYS A 145 -24.58 -3.34 -8.59
CA LYS A 145 -24.26 -3.06 -10.01
C LYS A 145 -23.35 -4.10 -10.65
N GLY A 146 -23.05 -5.21 -9.98
CA GLY A 146 -22.22 -6.30 -10.49
C GLY A 146 -20.71 -6.06 -10.41
N MET A 147 -20.29 -4.96 -9.77
CA MET A 147 -18.89 -4.59 -9.56
C MET A 147 -18.35 -5.10 -8.22
N ILE A 148 -17.03 -5.17 -8.10
CA ILE A 148 -16.34 -5.43 -6.84
C ILE A 148 -16.05 -4.10 -6.15
N ALA A 149 -16.52 -3.97 -4.91
CA ALA A 149 -16.28 -2.78 -4.09
C ALA A 149 -14.86 -2.77 -3.53
N GLY A 150 -14.18 -1.63 -3.68
CA GLY A 150 -12.81 -1.44 -3.26
C GLY A 150 -12.62 -0.18 -2.43
N LEU A 151 -11.62 -0.22 -1.53
CA LEU A 151 -11.20 0.93 -0.71
C LEU A 151 -9.69 1.17 -0.86
N TRP A 152 -9.29 2.44 -0.79
CA TRP A 152 -7.91 2.86 -0.63
C TRP A 152 -7.46 2.78 0.83
N LEU A 153 -6.19 2.42 1.03
CA LEU A 153 -5.58 2.20 2.33
C LEU A 153 -4.07 2.51 2.29
N GLU A 154 -3.51 2.98 3.40
CA GLU A 154 -2.07 3.24 3.56
C GLU A 154 -1.64 2.82 4.97
N LEU A 155 -1.47 1.51 5.20
CA LEU A 155 -1.33 0.94 6.55
C LEU A 155 -0.01 1.28 7.24
N GLU A 156 0.95 1.86 6.53
CA GLU A 156 2.27 2.19 7.05
C GLU A 156 2.30 3.54 7.75
N VAL A 157 1.21 4.31 7.73
CA VAL A 157 1.17 5.66 8.28
C VAL A 157 0.03 5.88 9.28
N MET A 158 0.26 6.83 10.17
CA MET A 158 -0.75 7.39 11.06
C MET A 158 -0.61 8.90 11.08
N GLY A 159 -1.69 9.61 10.80
CA GLY A 159 -1.69 11.06 10.71
C GLY A 159 -1.59 11.73 12.08
N ILE A 160 -1.01 12.93 12.16
CA ILE A 160 -0.81 13.62 13.45
C ILE A 160 -2.12 13.99 14.15
N ASN A 161 -3.23 14.09 13.42
CA ASN A 161 -4.56 14.39 13.93
C ASN A 161 -5.43 13.14 14.10
N CYS A 162 -4.86 11.94 13.91
CA CYS A 162 -5.57 10.69 14.12
C CYS A 162 -5.82 10.46 15.63
N PRO A 163 -7.07 10.23 16.08
CA PRO A 163 -7.38 10.09 17.52
C PRO A 163 -6.71 8.90 18.21
N LEU A 164 -6.17 7.94 17.44
CA LEU A 164 -5.43 6.79 17.95
C LEU A 164 -3.99 7.15 18.33
N VAL A 165 -3.41 8.21 17.78
CA VAL A 165 -2.01 8.63 18.05
C VAL A 165 -1.75 8.82 19.54
N GLU A 166 -2.66 9.46 20.25
CA GLU A 166 -2.51 9.77 21.68
C GLU A 166 -2.69 8.53 22.58
N LYS A 167 -3.24 7.44 22.03
CA LYS A 167 -3.62 6.23 22.78
C LYS A 167 -2.60 5.10 22.62
N VAL A 168 -1.74 5.17 21.62
CA VAL A 168 -0.74 4.13 21.33
C VAL A 168 0.62 4.47 21.94
N SER A 169 1.45 3.45 22.14
CA SER A 169 2.83 3.67 22.60
C SER A 169 3.63 4.42 21.54
N PRO A 170 4.54 5.34 21.91
CA PRO A 170 5.49 5.94 20.97
C PRO A 170 6.31 4.90 20.18
N ASP A 171 6.50 3.69 20.72
CA ASP A 171 7.19 2.57 20.05
C ASP A 171 6.42 2.01 18.85
N TRP A 172 5.21 2.50 18.57
CA TRP A 172 4.51 2.22 17.31
C TRP A 172 5.16 2.94 16.14
N PHE A 173 5.97 3.97 16.38
CA PHE A 173 6.51 4.83 15.33
C PHE A 173 8.02 4.74 15.24
N PHE A 174 8.58 5.00 14.05
CA PHE A 174 10.02 5.21 13.94
C PHE A 174 10.50 6.34 14.85
N GLN A 175 11.63 6.12 15.51
CA GLN A 175 12.20 7.04 16.50
C GLN A 175 13.52 7.61 15.99
N ARG A 176 13.72 8.92 16.18
CA ARG A 176 15.02 9.59 16.02
C ARG A 176 15.33 10.38 17.28
N ASN A 177 16.43 10.05 17.94
CA ASN A 177 16.84 10.65 19.23
C ASN A 177 15.75 10.56 20.31
N GLY A 178 15.05 9.42 20.38
CA GLY A 178 13.99 9.16 21.36
C GLY A 178 12.69 9.94 21.11
N ARG A 179 12.47 10.44 19.89
CA ARG A 179 11.23 11.11 19.49
C ARG A 179 10.66 10.48 18.21
N PRO A 180 9.33 10.30 18.12
CA PRO A 180 8.69 9.85 16.89
C PRO A 180 9.05 10.75 15.69
N VAL A 181 9.41 10.13 14.57
CA VAL A 181 9.67 10.82 13.31
C VAL A 181 8.34 11.23 12.69
N LYS A 182 8.26 12.49 12.27
CA LYS A 182 7.13 13.06 11.55
C LYS A 182 7.60 13.53 10.19
N ASP A 183 6.89 13.15 9.15
CA ASP A 183 7.09 13.63 7.79
C ASP A 183 5.74 13.97 7.17
N GLU A 184 5.66 15.11 6.49
CA GLU A 184 4.43 15.61 5.86
C GLU A 184 3.14 15.51 6.71
N GLY A 185 3.22 15.73 8.02
CA GLY A 185 2.04 15.65 8.91
C GLY A 185 1.58 14.23 9.27
N ARG A 186 2.46 13.25 9.11
CA ARG A 186 2.21 11.84 9.42
C ARG A 186 3.39 11.20 10.15
N TYR A 187 3.10 10.17 10.93
CA TYR A 187 4.07 9.23 11.48
C TYR A 187 4.11 8.00 10.61
N GLN A 188 5.27 7.35 10.54
CA GLN A 188 5.38 6.00 10.01
C GLN A 188 5.34 4.96 11.12
N LEU A 189 4.58 3.90 10.87
CA LEU A 189 4.38 2.78 11.77
C LEU A 189 5.54 1.78 11.65
N ASP A 190 6.07 1.35 12.79
CA ASP A 190 7.14 0.38 12.90
C ASP A 190 6.59 -1.04 12.95
N TYR A 191 6.59 -1.73 11.81
CA TYR A 191 6.13 -3.12 11.68
C TYR A 191 7.01 -4.17 12.38
N ARG A 192 8.10 -3.76 13.05
CA ARG A 192 8.80 -4.63 14.00
C ARG A 192 8.01 -4.79 15.30
N ASN A 193 7.09 -3.88 15.58
CA ASN A 193 6.22 -3.91 16.76
C ASN A 193 5.00 -4.83 16.51
N PRO A 194 4.81 -5.90 17.32
CA PRO A 194 3.67 -6.80 17.15
C PRO A 194 2.30 -6.14 17.27
N GLU A 195 2.16 -5.06 18.06
CA GLU A 195 0.88 -4.36 18.20
C GLU A 195 0.51 -3.56 16.93
N VAL A 196 1.51 -3.06 16.19
CA VAL A 196 1.30 -2.45 14.87
C VAL A 196 0.80 -3.48 13.87
N ILE A 197 1.40 -4.68 13.84
CA ILE A 197 0.96 -5.79 12.98
C ILE A 197 -0.49 -6.19 13.34
N LYS A 198 -0.80 -6.28 14.64
CA LYS A 198 -2.14 -6.61 15.12
C LYS A 198 -3.17 -5.57 14.70
N HIS A 199 -2.84 -4.28 14.80
CA HIS A 199 -3.69 -3.19 14.31
C HIS A 199 -3.95 -3.30 12.82
N ALA A 200 -2.89 -3.48 12.02
CA ALA A 200 -2.98 -3.64 10.57
C ALA A 200 -3.88 -4.84 10.18
N ASN A 201 -3.71 -5.98 10.84
CA ASN A 201 -4.54 -7.16 10.63
C ASN A 201 -6.01 -6.87 10.96
N ALA A 202 -6.31 -6.24 12.09
CA ALA A 202 -7.68 -5.92 12.49
C ALA A 202 -8.36 -4.92 11.52
N VAL A 203 -7.59 -4.01 10.92
CA VAL A 203 -8.09 -3.11 9.86
C VAL A 203 -8.44 -3.91 8.62
N ILE A 204 -7.55 -4.78 8.13
CA ILE A 204 -7.81 -5.61 6.94
C ILE A 204 -9.00 -6.56 7.16
N GLU A 205 -9.05 -7.22 8.31
CA GLU A 205 -10.15 -8.12 8.71
C GLU A 205 -11.49 -7.37 8.67
N ARG A 206 -11.58 -6.20 9.31
CA ARG A 206 -12.80 -5.36 9.28
C ARG A 206 -13.19 -4.95 7.86
N LEU A 207 -12.22 -4.51 7.04
CA LEU A 207 -12.49 -4.10 5.66
C LEU A 207 -13.05 -5.27 4.83
N VAL A 208 -12.44 -6.44 4.94
CA VAL A 208 -12.82 -7.61 4.13
C VAL A 208 -14.09 -8.27 4.66
N GLU A 209 -14.17 -8.53 5.96
CA GLU A 209 -15.24 -9.33 6.57
C GLU A 209 -16.48 -8.50 6.91
N ASP A 210 -16.31 -7.33 7.55
CA ASP A 210 -17.46 -6.52 7.99
C ASP A 210 -18.03 -5.67 6.85
N TYR A 211 -17.15 -5.07 6.03
CA TYR A 211 -17.55 -4.17 4.94
C TYR A 211 -17.68 -4.88 3.58
N GLY A 212 -17.12 -6.10 3.45
CA GLY A 212 -17.18 -6.87 2.22
C GLY A 212 -16.37 -6.26 1.08
N VAL A 213 -15.23 -5.63 1.40
CA VAL A 213 -14.30 -5.07 0.42
C VAL A 213 -13.59 -6.20 -0.30
N GLY A 214 -13.67 -6.21 -1.64
CA GLY A 214 -13.04 -7.22 -2.49
C GLY A 214 -11.79 -6.73 -3.23
N TYR A 215 -11.45 -5.45 -3.10
CA TYR A 215 -10.26 -4.84 -3.68
C TYR A 215 -9.68 -3.79 -2.74
N ILE A 216 -8.37 -3.84 -2.51
CA ILE A 216 -7.67 -2.85 -1.68
C ILE A 216 -6.60 -2.20 -2.55
N LYS A 217 -6.67 -0.87 -2.68
CA LYS A 217 -5.57 -0.08 -3.22
C LYS A 217 -4.66 0.30 -2.05
N MET A 218 -3.58 -0.48 -1.87
CA MET A 218 -2.56 -0.20 -0.86
C MET A 218 -1.55 0.80 -1.41
N ASP A 219 -1.39 1.91 -0.70
CA ASP A 219 -0.52 3.03 -1.10
C ASP A 219 0.64 3.22 -0.14
N TYR A 220 1.58 4.11 -0.48
CA TYR A 220 2.71 4.48 0.37
C TYR A 220 3.24 5.86 -0.04
N ASN A 221 2.93 6.92 0.73
CA ASN A 221 3.06 8.29 0.24
C ASN A 221 4.08 9.17 0.97
N ILE A 222 4.65 8.74 2.09
CA ILE A 222 5.67 9.51 2.81
C ILE A 222 6.96 8.71 2.92
N ASN A 223 8.10 9.40 3.01
CA ASN A 223 9.37 8.74 3.28
C ASN A 223 9.51 8.47 4.79
N SER A 224 10.28 7.47 5.16
CA SER A 224 10.58 7.17 6.57
C SER A 224 11.43 8.24 7.26
N GLY A 225 11.94 9.18 6.48
CA GLY A 225 12.92 10.18 6.90
C GLY A 225 14.35 9.65 6.88
#